data_AF-A0AAT9FRB5-F1
#
_entry.id   AF-A0AAT9FRB5-F1
#
_cell.length_a   1.000
_cell.length_b   1.000
_cell.length_c   1.000
_cell.angle_alpha   90.00
_cell.angle_beta   90.00
_cell.angle_gamma   90.00
#
_symmetry.space_group_name_H-M   'P 1'
#
loop_
_entity.id
_entity.type
_entity.pdbx_description
1 polymer ?
#
loop_
_entity_poly.entity_id
_entity_poly.type
_entity_poly.pdbx_seq_one_letter_code
_entity_poly.pdbx_strand_id
1 'polypeptide(L)'
;MKIKLSHTLTTLLVLLCTTCLYGQSDQGGGFHFTCASWERISGSPIHYLAGRPTKNEDIQSKLERLKEVDVTEMTRSQSYEFKGGRVVNFYRTKPSSDGEVALQKVAAVNVPASWNNALFVFFPGKNKDTYRIYPINDDRSHAPFGSYQFVNLSSIGVHGFLDRKKLSLKAKAASVVKLNGSESRSINFGVWAMVDGKRKWLQRNTLTYKPSKYLIYFFYETRDRRGKMKMESKGIVAFRPPPVVDERGVASSIKPGSETSSAN
;
A
#
# COMPACT_ATOMS: atom_id res chain seq x y z
N MET A 1 -3.57 -58.30 13.86
CA MET A 1 -3.25 -58.27 12.41
C MET A 1 -2.78 -56.88 12.04
N LYS A 2 -1.50 -56.71 11.69
CA LYS A 2 -0.90 -55.43 11.28
C LYS A 2 -0.69 -55.46 9.76
N ILE A 3 -1.35 -54.58 9.03
CA ILE A 3 -1.15 -54.38 7.58
C ILE A 3 -0.11 -53.27 7.41
N LYS A 4 1.03 -53.60 6.78
CA LYS A 4 2.05 -52.63 6.35
C LYS A 4 1.63 -52.08 4.97
N LEU A 5 1.33 -50.79 4.88
CA LEU A 5 1.18 -50.10 3.59
C LEU A 5 2.48 -49.42 3.18
N SER A 6 2.81 -49.63 1.90
CA SER A 6 4.03 -49.29 1.18
C SER A 6 4.33 -47.78 1.08
N HIS A 7 5.60 -47.42 1.20
CA HIS A 7 6.15 -46.06 1.23
C HIS A 7 6.74 -45.58 -0.13
N THR A 8 6.45 -46.22 -1.26
CA THR A 8 7.21 -45.98 -2.51
C THR A 8 6.48 -45.23 -3.62
N LEU A 9 5.46 -44.40 -3.32
CA LEU A 9 4.72 -43.66 -4.37
C LEU A 9 4.65 -42.13 -4.18
N THR A 10 5.45 -41.54 -3.29
CA THR A 10 5.36 -40.10 -2.96
C THR A 10 6.50 -39.25 -3.51
N THR A 11 7.51 -39.85 -4.15
CA THR A 11 8.72 -39.13 -4.58
C THR A 11 8.65 -38.62 -6.03
N LEU A 12 7.71 -39.09 -6.86
CA LEU A 12 7.64 -38.70 -8.28
C LEU A 12 6.79 -37.45 -8.54
N LEU A 13 5.98 -36.98 -7.58
CA LEU A 13 5.13 -35.80 -7.75
C LEU A 13 5.79 -34.47 -7.34
N VAL A 14 6.99 -34.52 -6.76
CA VAL A 14 7.70 -33.31 -6.27
C VAL A 14 8.62 -32.70 -7.33
N LEU A 15 8.91 -33.40 -8.44
CA LEU A 15 9.84 -32.92 -9.47
C LEU A 15 9.21 -32.13 -10.62
N LEU A 16 7.88 -32.01 -10.69
CA LEU A 16 7.19 -31.39 -11.83
C LEU A 16 6.65 -29.96 -11.58
N CYS A 17 6.86 -29.38 -10.39
CA CYS A 17 6.40 -28.02 -10.09
C CYS A 17 7.49 -26.93 -10.12
N THR A 18 8.74 -27.26 -10.41
CA THR A 18 9.87 -26.30 -10.26
C THR A 18 10.29 -25.58 -11.54
N THR A 19 9.62 -25.79 -12.68
CA THR A 19 10.04 -25.19 -13.97
C THR A 19 9.23 -23.98 -14.43
N CYS A 20 8.24 -23.50 -13.67
CA CYS A 20 7.41 -22.34 -14.07
C CYS A 20 7.89 -20.97 -13.51
N LEU A 21 9.20 -20.74 -13.31
CA LEU A 21 9.69 -19.49 -12.69
C LEU A 21 10.55 -18.56 -13.58
N TYR A 22 10.85 -18.90 -14.83
CA TYR A 22 11.65 -18.02 -15.69
C TYR A 22 10.95 -17.75 -17.02
N GLY A 23 10.02 -16.80 -16.98
CA GLY A 23 9.32 -16.32 -18.15
C GLY A 23 8.28 -15.25 -17.82
N GLN A 24 8.56 -14.35 -16.86
CA GLN A 24 7.80 -13.10 -16.81
C GLN A 24 8.24 -12.26 -18.00
N SER A 25 7.52 -12.42 -19.11
CA SER A 25 7.61 -11.53 -20.25
C SER A 25 7.46 -10.09 -19.75
N ASP A 26 8.45 -9.29 -20.10
CA ASP A 26 8.62 -7.89 -19.76
C ASP A 26 7.59 -7.03 -20.50
N GLN A 27 6.30 -7.35 -20.36
CA GLN A 27 5.19 -6.53 -20.86
C GLN A 27 4.91 -5.38 -19.88
N GLY A 28 5.98 -4.67 -19.51
CA GLY A 28 6.23 -3.24 -19.71
C GLY A 28 5.16 -2.17 -19.42
N GLY A 29 4.03 -2.50 -18.81
CA GLY A 29 3.11 -1.51 -18.27
C GLY A 29 3.71 -0.91 -17.00
N GLY A 30 4.02 0.39 -17.03
CA GLY A 30 4.31 1.15 -15.81
C GLY A 30 3.10 1.17 -14.88
N PHE A 31 3.29 1.62 -13.65
CA PHE A 31 2.20 1.82 -12.71
C PHE A 31 2.40 3.13 -11.95
N HIS A 32 1.32 3.60 -11.32
CA HIS A 32 1.35 4.78 -10.48
C HIS A 32 1.42 4.39 -9.00
N PHE A 33 2.12 5.18 -8.21
CA PHE A 33 2.14 4.98 -6.77
C PHE A 33 2.05 6.29 -6.00
N THR A 34 1.48 6.21 -4.81
CA THR A 34 1.55 7.26 -3.78
C THR A 34 2.28 6.70 -2.57
N CYS A 35 2.80 7.59 -1.73
CA CYS A 35 3.53 7.26 -0.52
C CYS A 35 2.83 7.86 0.69
N ALA A 36 2.97 7.21 1.83
CA ALA A 36 2.69 7.76 3.16
C ALA A 36 3.65 7.09 4.15
N SER A 37 3.97 7.74 5.27
CA SER A 37 4.70 7.10 6.36
C SER A 37 3.80 6.78 7.54
N TRP A 38 4.15 5.70 8.25
CA TRP A 38 3.48 5.30 9.47
C TRP A 38 3.81 6.23 10.64
N GLU A 39 5.03 6.75 10.65
CA GLU A 39 5.62 7.66 11.63
C GLU A 39 6.46 8.67 10.86
N ARG A 40 6.62 9.88 11.41
CA ARG A 40 7.48 10.90 10.82
C ARG A 40 8.86 10.34 10.45
N ILE A 41 9.21 10.49 9.17
CA ILE A 41 10.53 10.13 8.65
C ILE A 41 11.50 11.29 8.92
N SER A 42 12.61 10.99 9.61
CA SER A 42 13.72 11.93 9.84
C SER A 42 14.88 11.66 8.87
N GLY A 43 15.65 12.68 8.53
CA GLY A 43 16.88 12.56 7.72
C GLY A 43 16.75 13.19 6.34
N SER A 44 17.64 12.82 5.44
CA SER A 44 17.61 13.30 4.05
C SER A 44 16.41 12.77 3.27
N PRO A 45 15.98 13.47 2.20
CA PRO A 45 14.86 13.05 1.38
C PRO A 45 15.03 11.66 0.80
N ILE A 46 13.91 10.96 0.64
CA ILE A 46 13.86 9.63 0.02
C ILE A 46 13.64 9.84 -1.47
N HIS A 47 14.33 9.04 -2.28
CA HIS A 47 14.27 9.11 -3.73
C HIS A 47 13.93 7.74 -4.33
N TYR A 48 13.45 7.74 -5.57
CA TYR A 48 13.36 6.55 -6.41
C TYR A 48 13.96 6.84 -7.78
N LEU A 49 14.25 5.78 -8.55
CA LEU A 49 14.72 5.90 -9.94
C LEU A 49 13.50 5.88 -10.87
N ALA A 50 13.15 7.02 -11.46
CA ALA A 50 12.08 7.13 -12.45
C ALA A 50 12.51 6.50 -13.79
N GLY A 51 11.58 6.22 -14.71
CA GLY A 51 11.89 5.69 -16.04
C GLY A 51 12.29 4.20 -16.08
N ARG A 52 12.75 3.71 -17.25
CA ARG A 52 13.18 2.31 -17.47
C ARG A 52 14.69 2.18 -17.33
N PRO A 53 15.23 1.23 -16.54
CA PRO A 53 16.67 1.00 -16.46
C PRO A 53 17.24 0.67 -17.85
N THR A 54 18.37 1.28 -18.20
CA THR A 54 19.12 0.95 -19.43
C THR A 54 20.20 -0.07 -19.10
N LYS A 55 20.50 -0.97 -20.05
CA LYS A 55 21.67 -1.87 -19.90
C LYS A 55 22.92 -0.98 -19.96
N ASN A 56 23.77 -1.06 -18.93
CA ASN A 56 24.99 -0.25 -18.77
C ASN A 56 24.76 1.23 -18.41
N GLU A 57 23.80 1.50 -17.56
CA GLU A 57 23.58 2.85 -17.03
C GLU A 57 24.74 3.32 -16.13
N ASP A 58 25.40 4.40 -16.53
CA ASP A 58 26.40 5.08 -15.72
C ASP A 58 25.78 5.79 -14.49
N ILE A 59 26.63 6.30 -13.60
CA ILE A 59 26.18 6.94 -12.36
C ILE A 59 25.43 8.24 -12.67
N GLN A 60 25.87 9.02 -13.66
CA GLN A 60 25.26 10.30 -14.01
C GLN A 60 23.81 10.13 -14.50
N SER A 61 23.60 9.18 -15.40
CA SER A 61 22.28 8.78 -15.92
C SER A 61 21.34 8.32 -14.81
N LYS A 62 21.85 7.61 -13.81
CA LYS A 62 21.07 7.23 -12.60
C LYS A 62 20.68 8.45 -11.78
N LEU A 63 21.59 9.40 -11.60
CA LEU A 63 21.33 10.61 -10.82
C LEU A 63 20.29 11.52 -11.50
N GLU A 64 20.30 11.62 -12.83
CA GLU A 64 19.29 12.40 -13.58
C GLU A 64 17.86 11.86 -13.44
N ARG A 65 17.75 10.54 -13.25
CA ARG A 65 16.48 9.85 -13.03
C ARG A 65 16.06 9.78 -11.57
N LEU A 66 16.92 10.22 -10.66
CA LEU A 66 16.62 10.24 -9.25
C LEU A 66 15.55 11.30 -8.98
N LYS A 67 14.39 10.86 -8.50
CA LYS A 67 13.28 11.75 -8.16
C LYS A 67 12.95 11.61 -6.69
N GLU A 68 12.82 12.75 -6.03
CA GLU A 68 12.40 12.82 -4.64
C GLU A 68 10.93 12.38 -4.50
N VAL A 69 10.64 11.63 -3.42
CA VAL A 69 9.29 11.29 -3.02
C VAL A 69 8.97 11.94 -1.69
N ASP A 70 7.82 12.59 -1.63
CA ASP A 70 7.24 13.06 -0.39
C ASP A 70 6.69 11.85 0.38
N VAL A 71 7.09 11.71 1.64
CA VAL A 71 6.67 10.62 2.51
C VAL A 71 6.22 11.17 3.87
N THR A 72 5.13 11.93 3.83
CA THR A 72 4.51 12.56 5.00
C THR A 72 3.78 11.53 5.90
N GLU A 73 3.79 11.77 7.21
CA GLU A 73 3.11 10.89 8.18
C GLU A 73 1.60 10.87 7.94
N MET A 74 1.07 9.65 7.70
CA MET A 74 -0.35 9.34 7.54
C MET A 74 -1.08 10.15 6.46
N THR A 75 -0.33 10.86 5.61
CA THR A 75 -0.83 11.71 4.54
C THR A 75 -0.27 11.19 3.22
N ARG A 76 -1.14 11.09 2.22
CA ARG A 76 -0.74 10.65 0.90
C ARG A 76 0.05 11.74 0.20
N SER A 77 1.15 11.36 -0.40
CA SER A 77 1.87 12.18 -1.37
C SER A 77 1.05 12.40 -2.65
N GLN A 78 1.59 13.20 -3.56
CA GLN A 78 1.19 13.17 -4.96
C GLN A 78 1.43 11.78 -5.60
N SER A 79 0.82 11.58 -6.78
CA SER A 79 1.02 10.38 -7.58
C SER A 79 2.34 10.44 -8.34
N TYR A 80 3.08 9.33 -8.34
CA TYR A 80 4.34 9.15 -9.05
C TYR A 80 4.19 8.02 -10.07
N GLU A 81 4.86 8.15 -11.22
CA GLU A 81 4.90 7.10 -12.24
C GLU A 81 6.17 6.26 -12.10
N PHE A 82 6.04 4.93 -12.20
CA PHE A 82 7.15 3.99 -12.23
C PHE A 82 7.11 3.10 -13.47
N LYS A 83 8.21 3.10 -14.24
CA LYS A 83 8.36 2.27 -15.46
C LYS A 83 9.47 1.22 -15.34
N GLY A 84 10.17 1.14 -14.21
CA GLY A 84 11.36 0.30 -14.04
C GLY A 84 11.08 -1.17 -13.73
N GLY A 85 9.90 -1.69 -14.08
CA GLY A 85 9.45 -3.06 -13.74
C GLY A 85 8.49 -3.07 -12.55
N ARG A 86 8.59 -4.10 -11.70
CA ARG A 86 7.68 -4.33 -10.56
C ARG A 86 8.32 -4.22 -9.18
N VAL A 87 9.65 -4.06 -9.12
CA VAL A 87 10.38 -3.81 -7.87
C VAL A 87 10.81 -2.34 -7.85
N VAL A 88 10.25 -1.57 -6.92
CA VAL A 88 10.67 -0.19 -6.68
C VAL A 88 11.73 -0.19 -5.60
N ASN A 89 12.86 0.42 -5.89
CA ASN A 89 13.94 0.64 -4.93
C ASN A 89 13.95 2.11 -4.52
N PHE A 90 14.09 2.34 -3.21
CA PHE A 90 14.16 3.68 -2.63
C PHE A 90 15.54 3.94 -2.05
N TYR A 91 16.01 5.17 -2.19
CA TYR A 91 17.37 5.58 -1.88
C TYR A 91 17.41 6.87 -1.06
N ARG A 92 18.48 7.05 -0.31
CA ARG A 92 18.93 8.35 0.21
C ARG A 92 20.26 8.69 -0.40
N THR A 93 20.47 9.98 -0.66
CA THR A 93 21.78 10.51 -1.05
C THR A 93 22.63 10.71 0.19
N LYS A 94 23.91 10.37 0.10
CA LYS A 94 24.93 10.66 1.10
C LYS A 94 26.15 11.28 0.42
N PRO A 95 26.78 12.31 1.03
CA PRO A 95 28.08 12.75 0.57
C PRO A 95 29.10 11.61 0.79
N SER A 96 29.86 11.29 -0.25
CA SER A 96 31.01 10.39 -0.18
C SER A 96 32.26 11.14 0.28
N SER A 97 33.30 10.41 0.72
CA SER A 97 34.61 10.96 1.09
C SER A 97 35.26 11.75 -0.04
N ASP A 98 34.98 11.36 -1.28
CA ASP A 98 35.61 11.89 -2.49
C ASP A 98 34.81 13.04 -3.10
N GLY A 99 33.79 13.54 -2.40
CA GLY A 99 32.87 14.58 -2.88
C GLY A 99 31.74 14.09 -3.79
N GLU A 100 31.77 12.81 -4.20
CA GLU A 100 30.70 12.21 -5.01
C GLU A 100 29.42 11.91 -4.21
N VAL A 101 28.28 11.83 -4.91
CA VAL A 101 26.99 11.48 -4.30
C VAL A 101 26.81 9.96 -4.29
N ALA A 102 26.86 9.36 -3.11
CA ALA A 102 26.56 7.94 -2.93
C ALA A 102 25.06 7.69 -2.72
N LEU A 103 24.52 6.66 -3.37
CA LEU A 103 23.14 6.22 -3.20
C LEU A 103 23.05 5.08 -2.19
N GLN A 104 22.49 5.36 -1.01
CA GLN A 104 22.18 4.33 -0.04
C GLN A 104 20.76 3.82 -0.24
N LYS A 105 20.61 2.54 -0.58
CA LYS A 105 19.29 1.89 -0.63
C LYS A 105 18.68 1.81 0.78
N VAL A 106 17.48 2.35 0.95
CA VAL A 106 16.77 2.39 2.25
C VAL A 106 15.54 1.48 2.30
N ALA A 107 14.96 1.15 1.14
CA ALA A 107 13.85 0.21 1.03
C ALA A 107 13.74 -0.40 -0.36
N ALA A 108 12.99 -1.50 -0.46
CA ALA A 108 12.50 -2.04 -1.71
C ALA A 108 11.10 -2.63 -1.51
N VAL A 109 10.28 -2.59 -2.56
CA VAL A 109 8.93 -3.17 -2.55
C VAL A 109 8.63 -3.81 -3.90
N ASN A 110 8.04 -5.00 -3.86
CA ASN A 110 7.54 -5.68 -5.04
C ASN A 110 6.04 -5.41 -5.20
N VAL A 111 5.61 -5.06 -6.40
CA VAL A 111 4.22 -4.74 -6.74
C VAL A 111 3.67 -5.82 -7.66
N PRO A 112 2.54 -6.46 -7.30
CA PRO A 112 1.90 -7.42 -8.19
C PRO A 112 1.62 -6.84 -9.58
N ALA A 113 1.83 -7.64 -10.63
CA ALA A 113 1.66 -7.20 -12.02
C ALA A 113 0.23 -6.73 -12.35
N SER A 114 -0.76 -7.21 -11.60
CA SER A 114 -2.18 -6.84 -11.76
C SER A 114 -2.53 -5.46 -11.19
N TRP A 115 -1.60 -4.78 -10.51
CA TRP A 115 -1.88 -3.47 -9.91
C TRP A 115 -1.42 -2.35 -10.84
N ASN A 116 -2.31 -1.38 -11.06
CA ASN A 116 -2.01 -0.18 -11.84
C ASN A 116 -1.77 1.04 -10.94
N ASN A 117 -2.33 1.03 -9.73
CA ASN A 117 -2.16 2.04 -8.71
C ASN A 117 -1.82 1.38 -7.37
N ALA A 118 -0.79 1.89 -6.71
CA ALA A 118 -0.38 1.42 -5.40
C ALA A 118 -0.28 2.56 -4.38
N LEU A 119 -0.57 2.26 -3.12
CA LEU A 119 -0.14 3.08 -1.98
C LEU A 119 0.97 2.33 -1.24
N PHE A 120 2.11 2.99 -1.07
CA PHE A 120 3.23 2.52 -0.29
C PHE A 120 3.22 3.15 1.09
N VAL A 121 3.00 2.34 2.13
CA VAL A 121 3.08 2.79 3.52
C VAL A 121 4.43 2.41 4.11
N PHE A 122 5.24 3.41 4.44
CA PHE A 122 6.58 3.24 5.00
C PHE A 122 6.52 3.02 6.51
N PHE A 123 7.08 1.91 6.97
CA PHE A 123 7.28 1.58 8.38
C PHE A 123 8.77 1.58 8.72
N PRO A 124 9.15 1.90 9.96
CA PRO A 124 10.52 1.71 10.42
C PRO A 124 11.02 0.28 10.19
N GLY A 125 12.24 0.18 9.66
CA GLY A 125 12.98 -1.06 9.48
C GLY A 125 13.67 -1.52 10.76
N LYS A 126 14.44 -2.61 10.65
CA LYS A 126 15.25 -3.13 11.77
C LYS A 126 16.47 -2.24 12.05
N ASN A 127 17.06 -1.71 10.98
CA ASN A 127 18.23 -0.85 11.06
C ASN A 127 17.80 0.61 11.02
N LYS A 128 18.57 1.47 11.67
CA LYS A 128 18.42 2.93 11.55
C LYS A 128 18.46 3.31 10.06
N ASP A 129 17.57 4.22 9.66
CA ASP A 129 17.45 4.72 8.28
C ASP A 129 17.02 3.70 7.21
N THR A 130 16.55 2.52 7.62
CA THR A 130 15.91 1.55 6.70
C THR A 130 14.40 1.51 6.93
N TYR A 131 13.66 1.17 5.87
CA TYR A 131 12.20 1.10 5.92
C TYR A 131 11.68 -0.22 5.37
N ARG A 132 10.59 -0.69 5.97
CA ARG A 132 9.74 -1.74 5.41
C ARG A 132 8.56 -1.04 4.74
N ILE A 133 8.20 -1.49 3.54
CA ILE A 133 7.05 -0.93 2.83
C ILE A 133 5.93 -1.94 2.83
N TYR A 134 4.73 -1.51 3.22
CA TYR A 134 3.51 -2.28 3.05
C TYR A 134 2.76 -1.77 1.81
N PRO A 135 2.80 -2.51 0.68
CA PRO A 135 2.11 -2.11 -0.53
C PRO A 135 0.61 -2.42 -0.42
N ILE A 136 -0.22 -1.47 -0.84
CA ILE A 136 -1.69 -1.60 -0.87
C ILE A 136 -2.16 -1.37 -2.30
N ASN A 137 -3.01 -2.26 -2.82
CA ASN A 137 -3.69 -2.03 -4.08
C ASN A 137 -4.60 -0.81 -3.94
N ASP A 138 -4.31 0.25 -4.70
CA ASP A 138 -5.03 1.51 -4.64
C ASP A 138 -5.87 1.77 -5.91
N ASP A 139 -6.09 0.72 -6.71
CA ASP A 139 -6.97 0.76 -7.87
C ASP A 139 -8.42 0.99 -7.43
N ARG A 140 -9.10 1.96 -8.06
CA ARG A 140 -10.49 2.28 -7.74
C ARG A 140 -11.48 1.19 -8.15
N SER A 141 -11.09 0.28 -9.03
CA SER A 141 -11.83 -0.94 -9.34
C SER A 141 -11.85 -1.92 -8.15
N HIS A 142 -10.77 -1.96 -7.37
CA HIS A 142 -10.70 -2.73 -6.12
C HIS A 142 -11.43 -2.01 -5.00
N ALA A 143 -11.08 -0.74 -4.75
CA ALA A 143 -11.60 0.05 -3.64
C ALA A 143 -12.18 1.39 -4.15
N PRO A 144 -13.45 1.43 -4.59
CA PRO A 144 -14.03 2.64 -5.15
C PRO A 144 -14.21 3.73 -4.08
N PHE A 145 -14.36 4.99 -4.51
CA PHE A 145 -14.82 6.04 -3.59
C PHE A 145 -16.19 5.68 -2.97
N GLY A 146 -16.41 6.08 -1.72
CA GLY A 146 -17.52 5.61 -0.89
C GLY A 146 -17.25 4.27 -0.19
N SER A 147 -16.06 3.69 -0.36
CA SER A 147 -15.63 2.48 0.35
C SER A 147 -14.64 2.77 1.47
N TYR A 148 -14.52 1.79 2.37
CA TYR A 148 -13.59 1.77 3.49
C TYR A 148 -12.76 0.49 3.38
N GLN A 149 -11.45 0.61 3.25
CA GLN A 149 -10.55 -0.52 3.35
C GLN A 149 -10.07 -0.63 4.79
N PHE A 150 -10.17 -1.82 5.36
CA PHE A 150 -9.67 -2.13 6.68
C PHE A 150 -8.49 -3.07 6.56
N VAL A 151 -7.39 -2.76 7.24
CA VAL A 151 -6.15 -3.52 7.23
C VAL A 151 -5.80 -3.89 8.66
N ASN A 152 -5.80 -5.17 8.97
CA ASN A 152 -5.43 -5.67 10.28
C ASN A 152 -3.94 -6.03 10.30
N LEU A 153 -3.10 -5.14 10.79
CA LEU A 153 -1.67 -5.35 10.96
C LEU A 153 -1.32 -6.10 12.25
N SER A 154 -2.28 -6.44 13.11
CA SER A 154 -2.03 -7.16 14.37
C SER A 154 -1.84 -8.67 14.17
N SER A 155 -1.42 -9.34 15.24
CA SER A 155 -1.31 -10.80 15.32
C SER A 155 -2.65 -11.49 15.70
N ILE A 156 -3.68 -10.73 16.04
CA ILE A 156 -4.98 -11.23 16.47
C ILE A 156 -6.11 -10.87 15.51
N GLY A 157 -7.21 -11.60 15.59
CA GLY A 157 -8.43 -11.28 14.83
C GLY A 157 -9.12 -10.03 15.35
N VAL A 158 -9.72 -9.28 14.43
CA VAL A 158 -10.48 -8.05 14.71
C VAL A 158 -11.91 -8.22 14.20
N HIS A 159 -12.88 -7.85 15.03
CA HIS A 159 -14.31 -7.93 14.73
C HIS A 159 -14.95 -6.56 14.89
N GLY A 160 -16.02 -6.30 14.17
CA GLY A 160 -16.61 -4.98 14.18
C GLY A 160 -17.89 -4.86 13.38
N PHE A 161 -18.28 -3.60 13.19
CA PHE A 161 -19.28 -3.20 12.23
C PHE A 161 -18.96 -1.81 11.68
N LEU A 162 -19.39 -1.59 10.44
CA LEU A 162 -19.47 -0.28 9.79
C LEU A 162 -20.90 -0.12 9.30
N ASP A 163 -21.63 0.81 9.90
CA ASP A 163 -23.07 0.97 9.76
C ASP A 163 -23.79 -0.36 10.08
N ARG A 164 -24.54 -0.93 9.13
CA ARG A 164 -25.21 -2.24 9.28
C ARG A 164 -24.34 -3.43 8.85
N LYS A 165 -23.13 -3.19 8.35
CA LYS A 165 -22.26 -4.24 7.82
C LYS A 165 -21.33 -4.78 8.89
N LYS A 166 -21.31 -6.09 9.09
CA LYS A 166 -20.36 -6.76 9.98
C LYS A 166 -18.95 -6.73 9.38
N LEU A 167 -17.95 -6.58 10.23
CA LEU A 167 -16.53 -6.67 9.89
C LEU A 167 -15.92 -7.85 10.66
N SER A 168 -15.16 -8.68 9.97
CA SER A 168 -14.35 -9.75 10.57
C SER A 168 -13.06 -9.88 9.79
N LEU A 169 -11.95 -9.57 10.44
CA LEU A 169 -10.62 -9.57 9.84
C LEU A 169 -9.74 -10.54 10.61
N LYS A 170 -9.19 -11.54 9.92
CA LYS A 170 -8.12 -12.36 10.47
C LYS A 170 -6.87 -11.50 10.72
N ALA A 171 -5.94 -12.03 11.51
CA ALA A 171 -4.61 -11.44 11.64
C ALA A 171 -3.96 -11.24 10.26
N LYS A 172 -3.29 -10.11 10.05
CA LYS A 172 -2.59 -9.77 8.79
C LYS A 172 -3.49 -9.72 7.54
N ALA A 173 -4.81 -9.69 7.70
CA ALA A 173 -5.76 -9.65 6.58
C ALA A 173 -6.25 -8.22 6.30
N ALA A 174 -6.80 -8.01 5.11
CA ALA A 174 -7.50 -6.79 4.74
C ALA A 174 -8.87 -7.11 4.15
N SER A 175 -9.80 -6.15 4.24
CA SER A 175 -11.13 -6.24 3.63
C SER A 175 -11.59 -4.86 3.19
N VAL A 176 -12.33 -4.80 2.09
CA VAL A 176 -13.00 -3.58 1.64
C VAL A 176 -14.49 -3.67 1.93
N VAL A 177 -15.04 -2.62 2.55
CA VAL A 177 -16.47 -2.46 2.80
C VAL A 177 -16.97 -1.28 2.01
N LYS A 178 -17.72 -1.55 0.95
CA LYS A 178 -18.43 -0.52 0.17
C LYS A 178 -19.74 -0.15 0.87
N LEU A 179 -19.99 1.13 1.06
CA LEU A 179 -21.32 1.62 1.46
C LEU A 179 -22.04 2.18 0.23
N ASN A 180 -23.37 2.17 0.29
CA ASN A 180 -24.22 2.72 -0.76
C ASN A 180 -24.83 4.03 -0.28
N GLY A 181 -25.11 4.92 -1.23
CA GLY A 181 -25.72 6.24 -1.00
C GLY A 181 -25.01 7.33 -1.79
N SER A 182 -25.76 8.35 -2.21
CA SER A 182 -25.28 9.53 -2.94
C SER A 182 -24.98 10.73 -2.04
N GLU A 183 -25.41 10.68 -0.78
CA GLU A 183 -25.32 11.81 0.15
C GLU A 183 -24.37 11.52 1.31
N SER A 184 -23.89 12.61 1.92
CA SER A 184 -23.07 12.52 3.12
C SER A 184 -23.96 12.24 4.34
N ARG A 185 -23.58 11.28 5.18
CA ARG A 185 -24.35 10.94 6.40
C ARG A 185 -23.47 10.40 7.51
N SER A 186 -23.94 10.50 8.75
CA SER A 186 -23.31 9.84 9.89
C SER A 186 -23.51 8.33 9.82
N ILE A 187 -22.45 7.57 10.12
CA ILE A 187 -22.46 6.11 10.18
C ILE A 187 -21.81 5.63 11.48
N ASN A 188 -22.39 4.59 12.07
CA ASN A 188 -21.83 4.00 13.28
C ASN A 188 -20.63 3.12 12.94
N PHE A 189 -19.54 3.23 13.69
CA PHE A 189 -18.35 2.41 13.52
C PHE A 189 -17.88 1.88 14.88
N GLY A 190 -17.69 0.57 14.95
CA GLY A 190 -17.25 -0.08 16.17
C GLY A 190 -16.38 -1.28 15.87
N VAL A 191 -15.25 -1.38 16.56
CA VAL A 191 -14.28 -2.46 16.37
C VAL A 191 -13.74 -2.93 17.71
N TRP A 192 -13.63 -4.24 17.87
CA TRP A 192 -13.10 -4.91 19.05
C TRP A 192 -12.22 -6.10 18.66
N ALA A 193 -11.41 -6.57 19.60
CA ALA A 193 -10.66 -7.81 19.50
C ALA A 193 -10.89 -8.67 20.74
N MET A 194 -10.60 -9.97 20.63
CA MET A 194 -10.58 -10.87 21.77
C MET A 194 -9.15 -10.92 22.33
N VAL A 195 -8.97 -10.51 23.58
CA VAL A 195 -7.67 -10.48 24.25
C VAL A 195 -7.83 -11.14 25.60
N ASP A 196 -7.08 -12.22 25.83
CA ASP A 196 -7.17 -13.04 27.06
C ASP A 196 -8.60 -13.57 27.29
N GLY A 197 -9.27 -14.01 26.22
CA GLY A 197 -10.66 -14.50 26.26
C GLY A 197 -11.73 -13.41 26.46
N LYS A 198 -11.33 -12.13 26.63
CA LYS A 198 -12.26 -11.02 26.86
C LYS A 198 -12.35 -10.09 25.65
N ARG A 199 -13.56 -9.61 25.37
CA ARG A 199 -13.80 -8.57 24.36
C ARG A 199 -13.19 -7.25 24.83
N LYS A 200 -12.27 -6.70 24.05
CA LYS A 200 -11.74 -5.34 24.25
C LYS A 200 -12.11 -4.47 23.06
N TRP A 201 -12.77 -3.34 23.32
CA TRP A 201 -13.05 -2.35 22.29
C TRP A 201 -11.75 -1.65 21.88
N LEU A 202 -11.53 -1.55 20.57
CA LEU A 202 -10.42 -0.78 20.00
C LEU A 202 -10.88 0.63 19.69
N GLN A 203 -12.07 0.76 19.11
CA GLN A 203 -12.66 2.03 18.71
C GLN A 203 -14.18 1.94 18.65
N ARG A 204 -14.87 3.01 19.05
CA ARG A 204 -16.34 3.18 18.92
C ARG A 204 -16.66 4.63 18.63
N ASN A 205 -16.78 4.96 17.35
CA ASN A 205 -16.96 6.33 16.89
C ASN A 205 -18.09 6.42 15.86
N THR A 206 -18.61 7.61 15.67
CA THR A 206 -19.39 7.96 14.49
C THR A 206 -18.44 8.47 13.40
N LEU A 207 -18.54 7.93 12.19
CA LEU A 207 -17.81 8.43 11.03
C LEU A 207 -18.78 9.17 10.11
N THR A 208 -18.28 10.12 9.32
CA THR A 208 -19.07 10.74 8.25
C THR A 208 -18.83 10.00 6.94
N TYR A 209 -19.83 9.28 6.45
CA TYR A 209 -19.85 8.77 5.08
C TYR A 209 -19.87 9.94 4.09
N LYS A 210 -19.03 9.86 3.07
CA LYS A 210 -19.03 10.73 1.89
C LYS A 210 -18.77 9.85 0.66
N PRO A 211 -19.61 9.87 -0.39
CA PRO A 211 -19.38 9.06 -1.60
C PRO A 211 -18.11 9.42 -2.35
N SER A 212 -17.59 10.63 -2.17
CA SER A 212 -16.31 11.10 -2.73
C SER A 212 -15.10 10.71 -1.88
N LYS A 213 -15.28 10.07 -0.73
CA LYS A 213 -14.20 9.73 0.20
C LYS A 213 -13.85 8.25 0.09
N TYR A 214 -12.56 7.96 0.07
CA TYR A 214 -12.00 6.64 0.31
C TYR A 214 -11.15 6.70 1.58
N LEU A 215 -11.24 5.67 2.42
CA LEU A 215 -10.55 5.65 3.70
C LEU A 215 -9.96 4.27 3.96
N ILE A 216 -8.66 4.24 4.21
CA ILE A 216 -7.94 3.05 4.67
C ILE A 216 -7.75 3.17 6.18
N TYR A 217 -8.32 2.23 6.94
CA TYR A 217 -8.16 2.11 8.38
C TYR A 217 -7.22 0.95 8.71
N PHE A 218 -6.19 1.23 9.50
CA PHE A 218 -5.23 0.25 9.99
C PHE A 218 -5.51 -0.05 11.44
N PHE A 219 -5.49 -1.33 11.82
CA PHE A 219 -5.49 -1.80 13.20
C PHE A 219 -4.15 -2.43 13.52
N TYR A 220 -3.52 -2.08 14.63
CA TYR A 220 -2.19 -2.55 14.99
C TYR A 220 -2.02 -2.68 16.50
N GLU A 221 -1.04 -3.48 16.89
CA GLU A 221 -0.68 -3.69 18.29
C GLU A 221 0.34 -2.64 18.74
N THR A 222 0.13 -2.13 19.95
CA THR A 222 1.11 -1.39 20.73
C THR A 222 1.27 -2.05 22.10
N ARG A 223 2.25 -1.60 22.88
CA ARG A 223 2.40 -1.99 24.28
C ARG A 223 2.25 -0.76 25.15
N ASP A 224 1.51 -0.89 26.24
CA ASP A 224 1.46 0.17 27.25
C ASP A 224 2.77 0.21 28.08
N ARG A 225 2.85 1.16 29.02
CA ARG A 225 4.02 1.31 29.92
C ARG A 225 4.29 0.07 30.79
N ARG A 226 3.31 -0.82 30.95
CA ARG A 226 3.43 -2.08 31.71
C ARG A 226 3.71 -3.27 30.79
N GLY A 227 3.98 -3.03 29.51
CA GLY A 227 4.24 -4.05 28.50
C GLY A 227 2.99 -4.82 28.04
N LYS A 228 1.80 -4.45 28.51
CA LYS A 228 0.53 -5.10 28.15
C LYS A 228 0.15 -4.69 26.73
N MET A 229 -0.25 -5.67 25.94
CA MET A 229 -0.71 -5.41 24.58
C MET A 229 -1.97 -4.54 24.59
N LYS A 230 -1.92 -3.49 23.78
CA LYS A 230 -3.01 -2.59 23.45
C LYS A 230 -3.19 -2.62 21.93
N MET A 231 -4.40 -2.34 21.48
CA MET A 231 -4.70 -2.19 20.07
C MET A 231 -4.98 -0.71 19.79
N GLU A 232 -4.45 -0.23 18.68
CA GLU A 232 -4.63 1.13 18.20
C GLU A 232 -5.03 1.14 16.73
N SER A 233 -5.40 2.31 16.25
CA SER A 233 -5.86 2.50 14.88
C SER A 233 -5.36 3.82 14.28
N LYS A 234 -4.99 3.78 13.01
CA LYS A 234 -4.64 4.96 12.20
C LYS A 234 -5.42 4.93 10.88
N GLY A 235 -5.65 6.08 10.26
CA GLY A 235 -6.40 6.18 9.01
C GLY A 235 -5.69 7.03 7.97
N ILE A 236 -5.73 6.62 6.70
CA ILE A 236 -5.32 7.42 5.54
C ILE A 236 -6.57 7.70 4.72
N VAL A 237 -6.85 8.98 4.49
CA VAL A 237 -8.01 9.44 3.71
C VAL A 237 -7.56 9.83 2.31
N ALA A 238 -8.39 9.51 1.32
CA ALA A 238 -8.31 10.08 -0.01
C ALA A 238 -9.69 10.64 -0.40
N PHE A 239 -9.69 11.75 -1.11
CA PHE A 239 -10.90 12.33 -1.68
C PHE A 239 -10.81 12.25 -3.20
N ARG A 240 -11.96 12.10 -3.84
CA ARG A 240 -12.06 12.30 -5.28
C ARG A 240 -11.63 13.75 -5.57
N PRO A 241 -10.74 13.98 -6.54
CA PRO A 241 -10.41 15.33 -6.97
C PRO A 241 -11.69 16.08 -7.35
N PRO A 242 -11.78 17.39 -7.08
CA PRO A 242 -12.87 18.19 -7.62
C PRO A 242 -12.86 18.09 -9.16
N PRO A 243 -14.03 18.18 -9.82
CA PRO A 243 -14.05 18.30 -11.26
C PRO A 243 -13.23 19.52 -11.69
N VAL A 244 -12.45 19.39 -12.75
CA VAL A 244 -11.74 20.53 -13.34
C VAL A 244 -12.82 21.42 -13.96
N VAL A 245 -12.97 22.62 -13.42
CA VAL A 245 -13.84 23.65 -13.98
C VAL A 245 -13.03 24.41 -15.01
N ASP A 246 -13.49 24.46 -16.26
CA ASP A 246 -12.82 25.25 -17.28
C ASP A 246 -12.98 26.76 -17.01
N GLU A 247 -12.27 27.60 -17.75
CA GLU A 247 -12.33 29.08 -17.61
C GLU A 247 -13.75 29.64 -17.85
N ARG A 248 -14.65 28.85 -18.44
CA ARG A 248 -16.04 29.22 -18.71
C ARG A 248 -16.98 28.82 -17.56
N GLY A 249 -16.44 28.28 -16.46
CA GLY A 249 -17.23 27.83 -15.32
C GLY A 249 -17.94 26.49 -15.55
N VAL A 250 -17.62 25.78 -16.64
CA VAL A 250 -18.24 24.49 -16.95
C VAL A 250 -17.41 23.39 -16.31
N ALA A 251 -18.04 22.61 -15.42
CA ALA A 251 -17.42 21.44 -14.84
C ALA A 251 -17.18 20.40 -15.95
N SER A 252 -15.93 20.28 -16.39
CA SER A 252 -15.54 19.26 -17.35
C SER A 252 -15.53 17.91 -16.63
N SER A 253 -16.55 17.09 -16.88
CA SER A 253 -16.55 15.69 -16.49
C SER A 253 -15.64 14.92 -17.44
N ILE A 254 -14.32 15.12 -17.34
CA ILE A 254 -13.36 14.29 -18.06
C ILE A 254 -13.57 12.87 -17.54
N LYS A 255 -14.13 11.99 -18.37
CA LYS A 255 -14.10 10.55 -18.09
C LYS A 255 -12.61 10.16 -18.07
N PRO A 256 -12.07 9.67 -16.93
CA PRO A 256 -10.69 9.23 -16.90
C PRO A 256 -10.54 8.04 -17.86
N GLY A 257 -9.89 8.25 -19.00
CA GLY A 257 -9.68 7.21 -20.01
C GLY A 257 -9.72 7.62 -21.48
N SER A 258 -10.00 8.89 -21.84
CA SER A 258 -9.94 9.35 -23.24
C SER A 258 -8.80 10.34 -23.46
N GLU A 259 -7.55 9.92 -23.26
CA GLU A 259 -6.43 10.60 -23.90
C GLU A 259 -6.36 10.10 -25.34
N THR A 260 -6.84 10.95 -26.25
CA THR A 260 -6.61 10.80 -27.69
C THR A 260 -5.12 10.87 -27.96
N SER A 261 -4.56 9.73 -28.36
CA SER A 261 -3.28 9.62 -29.04
C SER A 261 -3.28 10.49 -30.30
N SER A 262 -2.82 11.73 -30.21
CA SER A 262 -2.37 12.49 -31.37
C SER A 262 -0.97 11.99 -31.74
N ALA A 263 -0.93 11.09 -32.72
CA ALA A 263 0.29 10.72 -33.42
C ALA A 263 0.81 11.93 -34.20
N ASN A 264 2.10 12.22 -34.08
CA ASN A 264 2.91 12.84 -35.12
C ASN A 264 3.85 11.77 -35.66
#